data_AF-V5NND5-F1
#
_entry.id   AF-V5NND5-F1
#
_cell.length_a   1.000
_cell.length_b   1.000
_cell.length_c   1.000
_cell.angle_alpha   90.00
_cell.angle_beta   90.00
_cell.angle_gamma   90.00
#
_symmetry.space_group_name_H-M   'P 1'
#
loop_
_entity.id
_entity.type
_entity.pdbx_description
1 polymer ?
#
loop_
_entity_poly.entity_id
_entity_poly.type
_entity_poly.pdbx_seq_one_letter_code
_entity_poly.pdbx_strand_id
1 'polypeptide(L)'
;MVEVFENAYQFIIDLTYTKQMEEVLDEIVENKSSYVDFISNLNSKCPKIEKLERNDDEIKPSSEGQITYIENILRDLQLNLSEEFKNYKEDNRVAKAFLDRYIKEHEFFKKNNKKASSSNNDKNRPATPKQISFAEMLAKKHNVKLPKGFKYSMKMCGDFINEYHKK
;
A
#
# COMPACT_ATOMS: atom_id res chain seq x y z
N MET A 1 13.36 27.98 -11.96
CA MET A 1 13.60 26.69 -11.27
C MET A 1 14.89 26.72 -10.43
N VAL A 2 15.48 27.89 -10.13
CA VAL A 2 16.78 28.00 -9.41
C VAL A 2 16.69 28.87 -8.14
N GLU A 3 15.70 29.76 -8.01
CA GLU A 3 15.58 30.73 -6.89
C GLU A 3 15.62 30.12 -5.47
N VAL A 4 15.14 28.88 -5.29
CA VAL A 4 15.17 28.19 -3.98
C VAL A 4 16.60 27.83 -3.56
N PHE A 5 17.48 27.56 -4.53
CA PHE A 5 18.87 27.16 -4.29
C PHE A 5 19.85 28.34 -4.27
N GLU A 6 19.40 29.55 -4.66
CA GLU A 6 20.25 30.76 -4.70
C GLU A 6 20.66 31.31 -3.32
N ASN A 7 20.13 30.73 -2.23
CA ASN A 7 20.41 31.16 -0.86
C ASN A 7 21.32 30.16 -0.11
N ALA A 8 20.95 29.70 1.10
CA ALA A 8 21.77 28.84 1.96
C ALA A 8 22.17 27.48 1.36
N TYR A 9 21.66 27.15 0.16
CA TYR A 9 21.91 25.92 -0.57
C TYR A 9 22.73 26.12 -1.86
N GLN A 10 23.34 27.29 -2.05
CA GLN A 10 24.13 27.61 -3.25
C GLN A 10 25.23 26.58 -3.53
N PHE A 11 25.81 26.01 -2.47
CA PHE A 11 26.86 24.99 -2.57
C PHE A 11 26.38 23.71 -3.28
N ILE A 12 25.07 23.43 -3.33
CA ILE A 12 24.50 22.25 -4.00
C ILE A 12 24.62 22.37 -5.52
N ILE A 13 24.50 23.59 -6.06
CA ILE A 13 24.56 23.84 -7.52
C ILE A 13 25.95 24.27 -7.99
N ASP A 14 26.93 24.33 -7.09
CA ASP A 14 28.31 24.68 -7.40
C ASP A 14 29.02 23.48 -8.07
N LEU A 15 29.44 23.68 -9.32
CA LEU A 15 30.17 22.68 -10.11
C LEU A 15 31.52 22.34 -9.49
N THR A 16 32.18 23.30 -8.83
CA THR A 16 33.48 23.06 -8.18
C THR A 16 33.31 22.17 -6.95
N TYR A 17 32.25 22.42 -6.16
CA TYR A 17 31.90 21.58 -5.03
C TYR A 17 31.49 20.18 -5.48
N THR A 18 30.69 20.07 -6.55
CA THR A 18 30.29 18.78 -7.12
C THR A 18 31.53 17.95 -7.49
N LYS A 19 32.49 18.56 -8.19
CA LYS A 19 33.73 17.89 -8.58
C LYS A 19 34.53 17.39 -7.37
N GLN A 20 34.65 18.22 -6.32
CA GLN A 20 35.37 17.84 -5.09
C GLN A 20 34.70 16.65 -4.39
N MET A 21 33.36 16.60 -4.37
CA MET A 21 32.66 15.50 -3.72
C MET A 21 32.81 14.18 -4.48
N GLU A 22 32.82 14.22 -5.81
CA GLU A 22 33.10 13.03 -6.63
C GLU A 22 34.53 12.51 -6.39
N GLU A 23 35.53 13.40 -6.32
CA GLU A 23 36.92 13.00 -6.00
C GLU A 23 37.03 12.33 -4.62
N VAL A 24 36.33 12.85 -3.61
CA VAL A 24 36.30 12.23 -2.27
C VAL A 24 35.56 10.89 -2.28
N LEU A 25 34.49 10.74 -3.09
CA LEU A 25 33.79 9.46 -3.25
C LEU A 25 34.68 8.42 -3.93
N ASP A 26 35.46 8.80 -4.94
CA ASP A 26 36.46 7.93 -5.57
C ASP A 26 37.53 7.50 -4.56
N GLU A 27 38.03 8.41 -3.72
CA GLU A 27 38.97 8.07 -2.65
C GLU A 27 38.39 7.11 -1.60
N ILE A 28 37.10 7.22 -1.29
CA ILE A 28 36.40 6.28 -0.39
C ILE A 28 36.34 4.89 -1.03
N VAL A 29 36.05 4.80 -2.33
CA VAL A 29 36.06 3.53 -3.08
C VAL A 29 37.45 2.90 -3.06
N GLU A 30 38.50 3.73 -3.14
CA GLU A 30 39.90 3.31 -3.03
C GLU A 30 40.37 3.05 -1.59
N ASN A 31 39.48 3.11 -0.58
CA ASN A 31 39.76 2.98 0.86
C ASN A 31 40.81 3.98 1.39
N LYS A 32 40.96 5.14 0.74
CA LYS A 32 41.87 6.23 1.15
C LYS A 32 41.21 7.22 2.11
N SER A 33 39.88 7.30 2.07
CA SER A 33 39.07 8.24 2.86
C SER A 33 37.92 7.52 3.57
N SER A 34 37.49 8.07 4.71
CA SER A 34 36.39 7.52 5.51
C SER A 34 35.04 8.08 5.07
N TYR A 35 34.07 7.20 4.82
CA TYR A 35 32.70 7.58 4.51
C TYR A 35 32.03 8.37 5.66
N VAL A 36 32.38 8.07 6.91
CA VAL A 36 31.81 8.76 8.09
C VAL A 36 32.24 10.22 8.13
N ASP A 37 33.48 10.50 7.75
CA ASP A 37 34.02 11.86 7.71
C ASP A 37 33.37 12.67 6.57
N PHE A 38 33.14 12.02 5.42
CA PHE A 38 32.39 12.60 4.30
C PHE A 38 30.95 13.01 4.69
N ILE A 39 30.21 12.13 5.36
CA ILE A 39 28.85 12.44 5.83
C ILE A 39 28.85 13.53 6.90
N SER A 40 29.84 13.53 7.79
CA SER A 40 29.99 14.56 8.82
C SER A 40 30.25 15.95 8.21
N ASN A 41 31.11 16.02 7.18
CA ASN A 41 31.37 17.24 6.43
C ASN A 41 30.09 17.75 5.74
N LEU A 42 29.33 16.87 5.08
CA LEU A 42 28.04 17.21 4.46
C LEU A 42 27.04 17.76 5.49
N ASN A 43 26.88 17.07 6.62
CA ASN A 43 25.97 17.47 7.68
C ASN A 43 26.33 18.84 8.28
N SER A 44 27.62 19.21 8.29
CA SER A 44 28.07 20.52 8.75
C SER A 44 27.72 21.67 7.80
N LYS A 45 27.64 21.39 6.48
CA LYS A 45 27.29 22.37 5.45
C LYS A 45 25.79 22.55 5.26
N CYS A 46 24.99 21.51 5.53
CA CYS A 46 23.54 21.62 5.47
C CYS A 46 23.03 22.58 6.57
N PRO A 47 22.24 23.61 6.23
CA PRO A 47 21.62 24.46 7.24
C PRO A 47 20.75 23.61 8.16
N LYS A 48 20.77 23.92 9.46
CA LYS A 48 19.94 23.23 10.45
C LYS A 48 18.48 23.47 10.10
N ILE A 49 17.81 22.43 9.62
CA ILE A 49 16.36 22.45 9.45
C ILE A 49 15.78 22.57 10.86
N GLU A 50 15.20 23.73 11.19
CA GLU A 50 14.41 23.86 12.42
C GLU A 50 13.36 22.75 12.39
N LYS A 51 13.30 21.96 13.46
CA LYS A 51 12.25 20.96 13.61
C LYS A 51 10.94 21.72 13.51
N LEU A 52 10.16 21.46 12.48
CA LEU A 52 8.84 22.05 12.32
C LEU A 52 8.05 21.70 13.59
N GLU A 53 7.83 22.67 14.46
CA GLU A 53 7.02 22.46 15.66
C GLU A 53 5.62 22.09 15.16
N ARG A 54 5.22 20.84 15.41
CA ARG A 54 3.86 20.43 15.15
C ARG A 54 3.01 21.06 16.24
N ASN A 55 2.16 22.01 15.87
CA ASN A 55 1.12 22.49 16.77
C ASN A 55 0.12 21.36 16.97
N ASP A 56 0.32 20.54 18.01
CA ASP A 56 -0.54 19.39 18.27
C ASP A 56 -2.00 19.82 18.53
N ASP A 57 -2.22 21.09 18.93
CA ASP A 57 -3.53 21.69 19.22
C ASP A 57 -4.34 22.15 17.99
N GLU A 58 -3.77 22.11 16.79
CA GLU A 58 -4.51 22.45 15.58
C GLU A 58 -5.53 21.35 15.24
N ILE A 59 -6.82 21.69 15.28
CA ILE A 59 -7.90 20.78 14.88
C ILE A 59 -7.81 20.60 13.36
N LYS A 60 -7.34 19.43 12.95
CA LYS A 60 -7.28 19.05 11.55
C LYS A 60 -8.49 18.19 11.18
N PRO A 61 -9.13 18.43 10.02
CA PRO A 61 -10.19 17.56 9.53
C PRO A 61 -9.67 16.15 9.27
N SER A 62 -10.57 15.18 9.40
CA SER A 62 -10.29 13.78 9.12
C SER A 62 -10.05 13.55 7.63
N SER A 63 -9.14 12.64 7.31
CA SER A 63 -8.92 12.20 5.93
C SER A 63 -10.16 11.49 5.37
N GLU A 64 -10.42 11.64 4.07
CA GLU A 64 -11.50 10.92 3.36
C GLU A 64 -11.45 9.41 3.58
N GLY A 65 -10.24 8.84 3.63
CA GLY A 65 -10.04 7.41 3.91
C GLY A 65 -10.48 7.02 5.32
N GLN A 66 -10.22 7.87 6.32
CA GLN A 66 -10.67 7.64 7.70
C GLN A 66 -12.19 7.72 7.81
N ILE A 67 -12.80 8.75 7.20
CA ILE A 67 -14.26 8.95 7.18
C ILE A 67 -14.94 7.73 6.55
N THR A 68 -14.47 7.31 5.37
CA THR A 68 -15.00 6.14 4.66
C THR A 68 -14.86 4.86 5.50
N TYR A 69 -13.75 4.70 6.20
CA TYR A 69 -13.53 3.52 7.04
C TYR A 69 -14.46 3.51 8.26
N ILE A 70 -14.69 4.66 8.90
CA ILE A 70 -15.67 4.81 9.99
C ILE A 70 -17.09 4.48 9.51
N GLU A 71 -17.49 5.00 8.35
CA GLU A 71 -18.80 4.70 7.74
C GLU A 71 -18.97 3.20 7.44
N ASN A 72 -17.90 2.52 7.00
CA ASN A 72 -17.89 1.07 6.84
C ASN A 72 -18.09 0.34 8.17
N ILE A 73 -17.39 0.74 9.23
CA ILE A 73 -17.52 0.14 10.56
C ILE A 73 -18.95 0.29 11.07
N LEU A 74 -19.53 1.49 10.98
CA LEU A 74 -20.90 1.76 11.42
C LEU A 74 -21.91 0.88 10.68
N ARG A 75 -21.73 0.71 9.37
CA ARG A 75 -22.59 -0.16 8.54
C ARG A 75 -22.41 -1.64 8.87
N ASP A 76 -21.17 -2.11 8.95
CA ASP A 76 -20.84 -3.53 9.14
C ASP A 76 -21.25 -4.01 10.54
N LEU A 77 -21.02 -3.18 11.57
CA LEU A 77 -21.39 -3.47 12.96
C LEU A 77 -22.81 -3.01 13.33
N GLN A 78 -23.53 -2.37 12.39
CA GLN A 78 -24.87 -1.79 12.61
C GLN A 78 -24.93 -0.88 13.86
N LEU A 79 -23.90 -0.05 14.05
CA LEU A 79 -23.79 0.86 15.18
C LEU A 79 -24.48 2.20 14.88
N ASN A 80 -25.10 2.78 15.90
CA ASN A 80 -25.55 4.16 15.86
C ASN A 80 -24.40 5.11 16.24
N LEU A 81 -24.30 6.25 15.56
CA LEU A 81 -23.27 7.25 15.86
C LEU A 81 -23.58 7.91 17.22
N SER A 82 -22.72 7.65 18.21
CA SER A 82 -22.79 8.27 19.53
C SER A 82 -22.45 9.76 19.44
N GLU A 83 -23.06 10.59 20.31
CA GLU A 83 -22.78 12.04 20.37
C GLU A 83 -21.28 12.32 20.61
N GLU A 84 -20.57 11.42 21.30
CA GLU A 84 -19.12 11.52 21.53
C GLU A 84 -18.28 11.47 20.22
N PHE A 85 -18.84 10.91 19.14
CA PHE A 85 -18.15 10.74 17.86
C PHE A 85 -18.75 11.57 16.74
N LYS A 86 -19.71 12.46 17.02
CA LYS A 86 -20.45 13.20 15.99
C LYS A 86 -19.57 14.07 15.09
N ASN A 87 -18.54 14.67 15.68
CA ASN A 87 -17.62 15.58 14.99
C ASN A 87 -16.39 14.85 14.39
N TYR A 88 -16.51 13.55 14.10
CA TYR A 88 -15.40 12.78 13.53
C TYR A 88 -14.97 13.25 12.13
N LYS A 89 -15.78 14.05 11.43
CA LYS A 89 -15.41 14.60 10.12
C LYS A 89 -14.51 15.83 10.28
N GLU A 90 -14.83 16.69 11.23
CA GLU A 90 -14.10 17.94 11.50
C GLU A 90 -12.88 17.74 12.40
N ASP A 91 -12.90 16.77 13.31
CA ASP A 91 -11.80 16.51 14.24
C ASP A 91 -11.20 15.12 14.05
N ASN A 92 -9.98 15.09 13.52
CA ASN A 92 -9.20 13.87 13.36
C ASN A 92 -8.92 13.16 14.70
N ARG A 93 -8.87 13.85 15.84
CA ARG A 93 -8.73 13.23 17.16
C ARG A 93 -9.94 12.35 17.47
N VAL A 94 -11.14 12.84 17.15
CA VAL A 94 -12.41 12.09 17.33
C VAL A 94 -12.47 10.88 16.39
N ALA A 95 -12.10 11.05 15.11
CA ALA A 95 -12.01 9.93 14.18
C ALA A 95 -11.01 8.86 14.64
N LYS A 96 -9.84 9.29 15.13
CA LYS A 96 -8.81 8.37 15.61
C LYS A 96 -9.28 7.62 16.86
N ALA A 97 -9.91 8.31 17.81
CA ALA A 97 -10.50 7.69 19.00
C ALA A 97 -11.58 6.66 18.65
N PHE A 98 -12.44 6.96 17.67
CA PHE A 98 -13.42 5.99 17.16
C PHE A 98 -12.73 4.75 16.57
N LEU A 99 -11.75 4.96 15.70
CA LEU A 99 -11.03 3.87 15.04
C LEU A 99 -10.29 3.00 16.05
N ASP A 100 -9.59 3.60 17.02
CA ASP A 100 -8.87 2.85 18.06
C ASP A 100 -9.81 1.94 18.87
N ARG A 101 -11.06 2.38 19.08
CA ARG A 101 -12.09 1.61 19.77
C ARG A 101 -12.63 0.46 18.91
N TYR A 102 -13.00 0.72 17.66
CA TYR A 102 -13.78 -0.23 16.85
C TYR A 102 -12.99 -0.99 15.78
N ILE A 103 -11.72 -0.65 15.50
CA ILE A 103 -10.93 -1.30 14.46
C ILE A 103 -10.77 -2.80 14.73
N LYS A 104 -10.52 -3.20 15.98
CA LYS A 104 -10.33 -4.60 16.37
C LYS A 104 -11.62 -5.41 16.22
N GLU A 105 -12.75 -4.83 16.60
CA GLU A 105 -14.07 -5.45 16.47
C GLU A 105 -14.45 -5.64 14.99
N HIS A 106 -14.21 -4.62 14.18
CA HIS A 106 -14.47 -4.67 12.74
C HIS A 106 -13.54 -5.66 12.00
N GLU A 107 -12.27 -5.75 12.38
CA GLU A 107 -11.36 -6.76 11.83
C GLU A 107 -11.79 -8.19 12.20
N PHE A 108 -12.23 -8.41 13.44
CA PHE A 108 -12.75 -9.70 13.88
C PHE A 108 -14.03 -10.06 13.13
N PHE A 109 -14.95 -9.11 12.98
CA PHE A 109 -16.16 -9.27 12.17
C PHE A 109 -15.82 -9.64 10.72
N LYS A 110 -14.88 -8.94 10.08
CA LYS A 110 -14.42 -9.25 8.72
C LYS A 110 -13.77 -10.61 8.62
N LYS A 111 -12.98 -11.05 9.61
CA LYS A 111 -12.35 -12.38 9.60
C LYS A 111 -13.38 -13.50 9.72
N ASN A 112 -14.41 -13.30 10.54
CA ASN A 112 -15.46 -14.30 10.74
C ASN A 112 -16.44 -14.34 9.56
N ASN A 113 -16.81 -13.19 9.00
CA ASN A 113 -17.63 -13.14 7.78
C ASN A 113 -16.85 -13.49 6.51
N LYS A 114 -15.51 -13.43 6.49
CA LYS A 114 -14.70 -13.97 5.38
C LYS A 114 -14.80 -15.50 5.26
N LYS A 115 -15.14 -16.24 6.32
CA LYS A 115 -15.48 -17.66 6.21
C LYS A 115 -16.86 -17.91 5.58
N ALA A 116 -17.75 -16.91 5.56
CA ALA A 116 -19.02 -16.95 4.83
C ALA A 116 -18.92 -16.38 3.39
N SER A 117 -17.90 -15.57 3.09
CA SER A 117 -17.70 -14.97 1.75
C SER A 117 -16.74 -15.72 0.82
N SER A 118 -16.17 -16.86 1.25
CA SER A 118 -15.51 -17.83 0.35
C SER A 118 -16.46 -18.86 -0.27
N SER A 119 -17.77 -18.69 -0.11
CA SER A 119 -18.74 -19.57 -0.76
C SER A 119 -20.01 -18.79 -1.05
N ASN A 120 -20.13 -18.22 -2.27
CA ASN A 120 -21.36 -18.35 -3.10
C ASN A 120 -21.44 -17.39 -4.30
N ASN A 121 -20.49 -16.48 -4.54
CA ASN A 121 -20.51 -15.62 -5.75
C ASN A 121 -19.58 -16.06 -6.89
N ASP A 122 -19.13 -17.33 -6.88
CA ASP A 122 -18.24 -17.90 -7.92
C ASP A 122 -18.96 -18.81 -8.92
N LYS A 123 -20.30 -18.88 -8.90
CA LYS A 123 -21.04 -19.79 -9.80
C LYS A 123 -21.14 -19.30 -11.25
N ASN A 124 -20.91 -18.02 -11.53
CA ASN A 124 -21.14 -17.43 -12.86
C ASN A 124 -20.02 -16.51 -13.39
N ARG A 125 -18.82 -16.52 -12.79
CA ARG A 125 -17.69 -15.76 -13.37
C ARG A 125 -17.08 -16.53 -14.55
N PRO A 126 -16.75 -15.87 -15.66
CA PRO A 126 -16.02 -16.51 -16.76
C PRO A 126 -14.65 -16.96 -16.28
N ALA A 127 -14.14 -18.04 -16.85
CA ALA A 127 -12.82 -18.54 -16.52
C ALA A 127 -11.74 -17.54 -16.92
N THR A 128 -10.69 -17.42 -16.10
CA THR A 128 -9.58 -16.51 -16.43
C THR A 128 -8.81 -17.00 -17.66
N PRO A 129 -8.17 -16.12 -18.46
CA PRO A 129 -7.40 -16.52 -19.63
C PRO A 129 -6.31 -17.56 -19.32
N LYS A 130 -5.67 -17.45 -18.15
CA LYS A 130 -4.67 -18.43 -17.67
C LYS A 130 -5.28 -19.82 -17.43
N GLN A 131 -6.45 -19.88 -16.80
CA GLN A 131 -7.15 -21.15 -16.58
C GLN A 131 -7.59 -21.78 -17.91
N ILE A 132 -8.11 -20.97 -18.85
CA ILE A 132 -8.53 -21.46 -20.18
C ILE A 132 -7.34 -22.06 -20.93
N SER A 133 -6.21 -21.35 -20.97
CA SER A 133 -5.00 -21.83 -21.63
C SER A 133 -4.46 -23.12 -20.99
N PHE A 134 -4.47 -23.19 -19.65
CA PHE A 134 -4.02 -24.37 -18.93
C PHE A 134 -4.93 -25.59 -19.17
N ALA A 135 -6.25 -25.39 -19.16
CA ALA A 135 -7.22 -26.43 -19.51
C ALA A 135 -7.06 -26.90 -20.96
N GLU A 136 -6.88 -25.99 -21.92
CA GLU A 136 -6.64 -26.34 -23.33
C GLU A 136 -5.34 -27.15 -23.52
N MET A 137 -4.30 -26.84 -22.75
CA MET A 137 -3.05 -27.59 -22.75
C MET A 137 -3.22 -29.01 -22.15
N LEU A 138 -3.90 -29.13 -21.01
CA LEU A 138 -4.21 -30.43 -20.39
C LEU A 138 -5.08 -31.30 -21.33
N ALA A 139 -6.07 -30.70 -21.97
CA ALA A 139 -6.92 -31.40 -22.94
C ALA A 139 -6.13 -31.98 -24.11
N LYS A 140 -5.19 -31.19 -24.67
CA LYS A 140 -4.28 -31.66 -25.71
C LYS A 140 -3.34 -32.76 -25.21
N LYS A 141 -2.76 -32.59 -24.02
CA LYS A 141 -1.81 -33.55 -23.42
C LYS A 141 -2.46 -34.92 -23.17
N HIS A 142 -3.67 -34.94 -22.63
CA HIS A 142 -4.40 -36.17 -22.31
C HIS A 142 -5.32 -36.63 -23.45
N ASN A 143 -5.32 -35.94 -24.60
CA ASN A 143 -6.18 -36.20 -25.76
C ASN A 143 -7.68 -36.31 -25.40
N VAL A 144 -8.15 -35.43 -24.51
CA VAL A 144 -9.53 -35.38 -24.02
C VAL A 144 -10.25 -34.12 -24.49
N LYS A 145 -11.58 -34.19 -24.66
CA LYS A 145 -12.39 -33.06 -25.11
C LYS A 145 -12.73 -32.13 -23.93
N LEU A 146 -12.65 -30.82 -24.16
CA LEU A 146 -13.02 -29.80 -23.18
C LEU A 146 -14.54 -29.74 -22.97
N PRO A 147 -15.02 -29.52 -21.73
CA PRO A 147 -16.46 -29.33 -21.47
C PRO A 147 -17.07 -28.15 -22.25
N LYS A 148 -18.29 -28.33 -22.77
CA LYS A 148 -19.03 -27.25 -23.43
C LYS A 148 -19.32 -26.13 -22.42
N GLY A 149 -18.84 -24.92 -22.70
CA GLY A 149 -19.05 -23.77 -21.82
C GLY A 149 -17.96 -23.53 -20.78
N PHE A 150 -16.84 -24.27 -20.79
CA PHE A 150 -15.75 -24.10 -19.81
C PHE A 150 -15.16 -22.68 -19.75
N LYS A 151 -15.21 -21.92 -20.86
CA LYS A 151 -14.75 -20.52 -20.91
C LYS A 151 -15.65 -19.58 -20.11
N TYR A 152 -16.93 -19.92 -19.96
CA TYR A 152 -17.94 -19.08 -19.32
C TYR A 152 -18.22 -19.45 -17.86
N SER A 153 -17.62 -20.54 -17.37
CA SER A 153 -17.73 -20.97 -15.98
C SER A 153 -16.35 -21.29 -15.41
N MET A 154 -15.88 -20.42 -14.53
CA MET A 154 -14.64 -20.61 -13.78
C MET A 154 -14.65 -21.93 -12.99
N LYS A 155 -15.84 -22.36 -12.52
CA LYS A 155 -16.04 -23.66 -11.87
C LYS A 155 -15.80 -24.83 -12.83
N MET A 156 -16.44 -24.85 -14.00
CA MET A 156 -16.23 -25.95 -14.97
C MET A 156 -14.77 -26.04 -15.45
N CYS A 157 -14.11 -24.90 -15.63
CA CYS A 157 -12.70 -24.86 -15.99
C CYS A 157 -11.80 -25.38 -14.85
N GLY A 158 -12.08 -24.96 -13.60
CA GLY A 158 -11.35 -25.42 -12.42
C GLY A 158 -11.53 -26.91 -12.13
N ASP A 159 -12.74 -27.44 -12.26
CA ASP A 159 -13.04 -28.86 -12.05
C ASP A 159 -12.29 -29.73 -13.07
N PHE A 160 -12.28 -29.32 -14.35
CA PHE A 160 -11.51 -30.01 -15.39
C PHE A 160 -10.01 -29.99 -15.11
N ILE A 161 -9.45 -28.83 -14.73
CA ILE A 161 -8.03 -28.72 -14.39
C ILE A 161 -7.70 -29.65 -13.21
N ASN A 162 -8.50 -29.67 -12.16
CA ASN A 162 -8.25 -30.51 -10.99
C ASN A 162 -8.29 -32.01 -11.30
N GLU A 163 -9.18 -32.44 -12.20
CA GLU A 163 -9.29 -33.84 -12.60
C GLU A 163 -8.06 -34.31 -13.40
N TYR A 164 -7.56 -33.48 -14.32
CA TYR A 164 -6.49 -33.85 -15.24
C TYR A 164 -5.09 -33.39 -14.79
N HIS A 165 -4.98 -32.49 -13.82
CA HIS A 165 -3.70 -32.11 -13.22
C HIS A 165 -3.11 -33.22 -12.33
N LYS A 166 -3.98 -34.08 -11.76
CA LYS A 166 -3.57 -35.19 -10.89
C LYS A 166 -3.38 -36.52 -11.61
N LYS A 167 -3.73 -36.61 -12.90
CA LYS A 167 -3.56 -37.79 -13.75
C LYS A 167 -2.25 -37.69 -14.53
#